data_AF-W6MA90-F1
#
_entry.id   AF-W6MA90-F1
#
_cell.length_a   1.000
_cell.length_b   1.000
_cell.length_c   1.000
_cell.angle_alpha   90.00
_cell.angle_beta   90.00
_cell.angle_gamma   90.00
#
_symmetry.space_group_name_H-M   'P 1'
#
loop_
_entity.id
_entity.type
_entity.pdbx_description
1 polymer ?
#
loop_
_entity_poly.entity_id
_entity_poly.type
_entity_poly.pdbx_seq_one_letter_code
_entity_poly.pdbx_strand_id
1 'polypeptide(L)'
;MTPAKKKTARLEFEMANYLDSPQAVADYLNIVMEENDSEAFAEAMRTVLRAVELGKLKTEHRQSLETLQTSKPLNFWDISKIFRALGLRVMAQVG
;
A
#
# COMPACT_ATOMS: atom_id res chain seq x y z
N MET A 1 -17.53 18.28 41.46
CA MET A 1 -17.57 18.25 39.98
C MET A 1 -16.21 17.80 39.50
N THR A 2 -16.09 16.57 39.01
CA THR A 2 -14.82 15.99 38.55
C THR A 2 -14.63 16.32 37.07
N PRO A 3 -13.46 16.82 36.62
CA PRO A 3 -13.29 17.21 35.23
C PRO A 3 -13.24 15.96 34.33
N ALA A 4 -14.01 15.98 33.25
CA ALA A 4 -14.02 14.92 32.25
C ALA A 4 -12.64 14.83 31.57
N LYS A 5 -12.01 13.64 31.61
CA LYS A 5 -10.78 13.35 30.88
C LYS A 5 -11.07 13.43 29.37
N LYS A 6 -10.51 14.43 28.68
CA LYS A 6 -10.46 14.43 27.21
C LYS A 6 -9.63 13.23 26.76
N LYS A 7 -10.24 12.30 26.03
CA LYS A 7 -9.53 11.23 25.32
C LYS A 7 -8.68 11.88 24.22
N THR A 8 -7.38 11.99 24.44
CA THR A 8 -6.43 12.33 23.40
C THR A 8 -6.42 11.17 22.41
N ALA A 9 -7.01 11.36 21.23
CA ALA A 9 -6.91 10.36 20.17
C ALA A 9 -5.44 10.29 19.74
N ARG A 10 -4.78 9.18 20.06
CA ARG A 10 -3.45 8.88 19.52
C ARG A 10 -3.67 8.54 18.05
N LEU A 11 -3.26 9.43 17.15
CA LEU A 11 -3.18 9.10 15.72
C LEU A 11 -2.12 8.01 15.60
N GLU A 12 -2.54 6.77 15.33
CA GLU A 12 -1.64 5.69 14.98
C GLU A 12 -0.97 6.03 13.64
N PHE A 13 0.34 5.81 13.55
CA PHE A 13 1.05 6.01 12.30
C PHE A 13 0.61 4.92 11.32
N GLU A 14 -0.11 5.31 10.26
CA GLU A 14 -0.56 4.42 9.19
C GLU A 14 0.16 4.80 7.90
N MET A 15 1.07 3.93 7.44
CA MET A 15 1.95 4.19 6.29
C MET A 15 1.18 4.48 4.99
N ALA A 16 -0.02 3.90 4.83
CA ALA A 16 -0.90 4.14 3.70
C ALA A 16 -1.25 5.64 3.50
N ASN A 17 -1.21 6.45 4.55
CA ASN A 17 -1.46 7.89 4.47
C ASN A 17 -0.37 8.68 3.73
N TYR A 18 0.81 8.08 3.54
CA TYR A 18 1.98 8.70 2.89
C TYR A 18 2.23 8.17 1.47
N LEU A 19 1.45 7.18 1.03
CA LEU A 19 1.54 6.61 -0.32
C LEU A 19 0.62 7.37 -1.29
N ASP A 20 0.90 8.65 -1.48
CA ASP A 20 0.05 9.60 -2.22
C ASP A 20 0.41 9.77 -3.71
N SER A 21 1.51 9.14 -4.14
CA SER A 21 2.00 9.20 -5.51
C SER A 21 2.60 7.85 -5.95
N PRO A 22 2.60 7.55 -7.27
CA PRO A 22 3.27 6.35 -7.78
C PRO A 22 4.75 6.27 -7.39
N GLN A 23 5.44 7.42 -7.31
CA GLN A 23 6.83 7.47 -6.87
C GLN A 23 7.00 7.06 -5.40
N ALA A 24 6.16 7.58 -4.49
CA ALA A 24 6.20 7.18 -3.08
C ALA A 24 5.94 5.68 -2.90
N VAL A 25 5.07 5.09 -3.71
CA VAL A 25 4.86 3.63 -3.74
C VAL A 25 6.09 2.89 -4.25
N ALA A 26 6.72 3.35 -5.33
CA ALA A 26 7.90 2.72 -5.88
C ALA A 26 9.07 2.72 -4.87
N ASP A 27 9.33 3.86 -4.24
CA ASP A 27 10.39 4.00 -3.22
C ASP A 27 10.14 3.06 -2.04
N TYR A 28 8.89 3.02 -1.54
CA TYR A 28 8.50 2.12 -0.45
C TYR A 28 8.69 0.65 -0.80
N LEU A 29 8.22 0.22 -1.99
CA LEU A 29 8.32 -1.18 -2.41
C LEU A 29 9.76 -1.60 -2.70
N ASN A 30 10.61 -0.71 -3.20
CA ASN A 30 12.03 -1.00 -3.41
C ASN A 30 12.74 -1.31 -2.08
N ILE A 31 12.52 -0.49 -1.06
CA ILE A 31 13.08 -0.72 0.29
C ILE A 31 12.66 -2.10 0.81
N VAL A 32 11.37 -2.42 0.72
CA VAL A 32 10.86 -3.72 1.20
C VAL A 32 11.39 -4.90 0.37
N MET A 33 11.58 -4.73 -0.94
CA MET A 33 12.16 -5.77 -1.79
C MET A 33 13.64 -6.03 -1.49
N GLU A 34 14.40 -5.01 -1.08
CA GLU A 34 15.82 -5.17 -0.68
C GLU A 34 15.98 -6.04 0.57
N GLU A 35 14.99 -6.06 1.45
CA GLU A 35 14.98 -6.91 2.65
C GLU A 35 14.84 -8.41 2.31
N ASN A 36 14.44 -8.75 1.06
CA ASN A 36 14.23 -10.12 0.58
C ASN A 36 13.28 -10.96 1.48
N ASP A 37 12.33 -10.30 2.14
CA ASP A 37 11.31 -10.94 2.98
C ASP A 37 9.95 -10.95 2.26
N SER A 38 9.46 -12.15 1.98
CA SER A 38 8.17 -12.34 1.31
C SER A 38 6.95 -11.89 2.14
N GLU A 39 7.02 -12.00 3.47
CA GLU A 39 5.92 -11.58 4.35
C GLU A 39 5.86 -10.05 4.42
N ALA A 40 7.03 -9.40 4.57
CA ALA A 40 7.13 -7.94 4.53
C ALA A 40 6.63 -7.37 3.19
N PHE A 41 7.01 -8.00 2.07
CA PHE A 41 6.51 -7.61 0.76
C PHE A 41 4.99 -7.77 0.62
N ALA A 42 4.42 -8.87 1.11
CA ALA A 42 2.98 -9.09 1.09
C ALA A 42 2.23 -8.04 1.94
N GLU A 43 2.76 -7.66 3.10
CA GLU A 43 2.21 -6.59 3.93
C GLU A 43 2.30 -5.23 3.23
N ALA A 44 3.44 -4.90 2.63
CA ALA A 44 3.61 -3.66 1.88
C ALA A 44 2.60 -3.51 0.74
N MET A 45 2.34 -4.60 0.00
CA MET A 45 1.31 -4.61 -1.05
C MET A 45 -0.10 -4.35 -0.50
N ARG A 46 -0.42 -4.85 0.70
CA ARG A 46 -1.71 -4.53 1.38
C ARG A 46 -1.76 -3.07 1.80
N THR A 47 -0.66 -2.50 2.28
CA THR A 47 -0.57 -1.07 2.61
C THR A 47 -0.78 -0.18 1.37
N VAL A 48 -0.26 -0.59 0.20
CA VAL A 48 -0.52 0.10 -1.06
C VAL A 48 -2.00 0.04 -1.45
N LEU A 49 -2.63 -1.14 -1.36
CA LEU A 49 -4.08 -1.28 -1.58
C LEU A 49 -4.88 -0.39 -0.62
N ARG A 50 -4.48 -0.36 0.66
CA ARG A 50 -5.09 0.50 1.67
C ARG A 50 -5.01 1.98 1.30
N ALA A 51 -3.88 2.45 0.75
CA ALA A 51 -3.74 3.83 0.30
C ALA A 51 -4.71 4.17 -0.85
N VAL A 52 -4.96 3.22 -1.75
CA VAL A 52 -5.96 3.35 -2.81
C VAL A 52 -7.38 3.41 -2.24
N GLU A 53 -7.72 2.50 -1.30
CA GLU A 53 -9.02 2.49 -0.61
C GLU A 53 -9.31 3.83 0.08
N LEU A 54 -8.31 4.36 0.80
CA LEU A 54 -8.35 5.65 1.48
C LEU A 54 -8.39 6.85 0.51
N GLY A 55 -8.24 6.62 -0.80
CA GLY A 55 -8.21 7.65 -1.83
C GLY A 55 -6.96 8.53 -1.78
N LYS A 56 -5.89 8.08 -1.12
CA LYS A 56 -4.59 8.77 -1.08
C LYS A 56 -3.89 8.70 -2.42
N LEU A 57 -4.02 7.56 -3.09
CA LEU A 57 -3.40 7.31 -4.38
C LEU A 57 -4.42 7.43 -5.50
N LYS A 58 -4.20 8.39 -6.41
CA LYS A 58 -5.02 8.52 -7.63
C LYS A 58 -4.56 7.49 -8.66
N THR A 59 -5.51 6.70 -9.16
CA THR A 59 -5.26 5.65 -10.14
C THR A 59 -6.34 5.70 -11.22
N GLU A 60 -5.89 5.58 -12.47
CA GLU A 60 -6.75 5.54 -13.66
C GLU A 60 -7.57 4.24 -13.77
N HIS A 61 -7.19 3.22 -13.00
CA HIS A 61 -7.81 1.89 -13.03
C HIS A 61 -8.37 1.47 -11.66
N ARG A 62 -8.86 2.42 -10.84
CA ARG A 62 -9.41 2.17 -9.50
C ARG A 62 -10.39 0.98 -9.44
N GLN A 63 -11.28 0.85 -10.43
CA GLN A 63 -12.26 -0.25 -10.52
C GLN A 63 -11.61 -1.65 -10.58
N SER A 64 -10.41 -1.77 -11.17
CA SER A 64 -9.69 -3.04 -11.21
C SER A 64 -9.17 -3.47 -9.84
N LEU A 65 -8.90 -2.50 -8.96
CA LEU A 65 -8.36 -2.71 -7.61
C LEU A 65 -9.46 -2.95 -6.58
N GLU A 66 -10.68 -2.45 -6.81
CA GLU A 66 -11.84 -2.70 -5.95
C GLU A 66 -12.24 -4.18 -5.86
N THR A 67 -11.78 -5.01 -6.81
CA THR A 67 -11.96 -6.47 -6.76
C THR A 67 -11.04 -7.16 -5.76
N LEU A 68 -9.99 -6.48 -5.32
CA LEU A 68 -8.98 -7.02 -4.40
C LEU A 68 -9.37 -6.72 -2.96
N GLN A 69 -9.21 -7.71 -2.09
CA GLN A 69 -9.47 -7.55 -0.66
C GLN A 69 -8.14 -7.43 0.07
N THR A 70 -7.95 -6.34 0.81
CA THR A 70 -6.77 -6.10 1.66
C THR A 70 -6.54 -7.20 2.71
N SER A 71 -7.59 -7.94 3.09
CA SER A 71 -7.54 -9.03 4.07
C SER A 71 -7.13 -10.39 3.49
N LYS A 72 -7.00 -10.54 2.16
CA LYS A 72 -6.63 -11.82 1.53
C LYS A 72 -5.15 -11.85 1.13
N PRO A 73 -4.53 -13.04 1.06
CA PRO A 73 -3.23 -13.20 0.42
C PRO A 73 -3.32 -12.79 -1.06
N LEU A 74 -2.38 -11.97 -1.51
CA LEU A 74 -2.29 -11.54 -2.91
C LEU A 74 -1.41 -12.52 -3.67
N ASN A 75 -1.91 -13.05 -4.79
CA ASN A 75 -1.08 -13.82 -5.72
C ASN A 75 -0.36 -12.87 -6.70
N PHE A 76 0.54 -13.41 -7.51
CA PHE A 76 1.27 -12.63 -8.51
C PHE A 76 0.37 -11.89 -9.50
N TRP A 77 -0.79 -12.45 -9.86
CA TRP A 77 -1.74 -11.81 -10.76
C TRP A 77 -2.36 -10.56 -10.13
N ASP A 78 -2.72 -10.63 -8.85
CA ASP A 78 -3.24 -9.49 -8.10
C ASP A 78 -2.18 -8.39 -7.94
N ILE A 79 -0.94 -8.79 -7.62
CA ILE A 79 0.23 -7.89 -7.56
C ILE A 79 0.45 -7.18 -8.91
N SER A 80 0.39 -7.92 -10.01
CA SER A 80 0.54 -7.38 -11.37
C SER A 80 -0.55 -6.38 -11.73
N LYS A 81 -1.80 -6.59 -11.26
CA LYS A 81 -2.88 -5.61 -11.44
C LYS A 81 -2.61 -4.32 -10.67
N ILE A 82 -2.12 -4.44 -9.43
CA ILE A 82 -1.77 -3.28 -8.60
C ILE A 82 -0.72 -2.44 -9.32
N PHE A 83 0.41 -3.03 -9.75
CA PHE A 83 1.44 -2.29 -10.47
C PHE A 83 0.89 -1.59 -11.72
N ARG A 84 0.10 -2.30 -12.53
CA ARG A 84 -0.47 -1.76 -13.76
C ARG A 84 -1.44 -0.61 -13.50
N ALA A 85 -2.27 -0.72 -12.47
CA ALA A 85 -3.22 0.32 -12.08
C ALA A 85 -2.54 1.60 -11.57
N LEU A 86 -1.30 1.48 -11.11
CA LEU A 86 -0.47 2.59 -10.63
C LEU A 86 0.51 3.11 -11.70
N GLY A 87 0.48 2.56 -12.92
CA GLY A 87 1.44 2.89 -13.97
C GLY A 87 2.87 2.41 -13.69
N LEU A 88 3.05 1.56 -12.69
CA LEU A 88 4.34 0.99 -12.31
C LEU A 88 4.69 -0.23 -13.16
N ARG A 89 5.99 -0.46 -13.37
CA ARG A 89 6.51 -1.62 -14.09
C ARG A 89 7.54 -2.33 -13.24
N VAL A 90 7.42 -3.66 -13.17
CA VAL A 90 8.41 -4.53 -12.55
C VAL A 90 9.31 -5.08 -13.65
N MET A 91 10.63 -5.05 -13.45
CA MET A 91 11.61 -5.55 -14.41
C MET A 91 12.62 -6.45 -13.70
N ALA A 92 13.01 -7.55 -14.35
CA ALA A 92 14.18 -8.30 -13.93
C ALA A 92 15.43 -7.47 -14.22
N GLN A 93 16.32 -7.37 -13.23
CA GLN A 93 17.62 -6.73 -13.37
C GLN A 93 18.71 -7.76 -13.04
N VAL A 94 19.83 -7.69 -13.74
CA VAL A 94 21.02 -8.46 -13.38
C VAL A 94 21.73 -7.68 -12.27
N GLY A 95 21.87 -8.31 -11.11
CA GLY A 95 22.63 -7.80 -9.96
C GLY A 95 24.07 -8.29 -9.99
#